data_AF-A0A1F3SGQ4-F1
#
_entry.id   AF-A0A1F3SGQ4-F1
#
_cell.length_a   1.000
_cell.length_b   1.000
_cell.length_c   1.000
_cell.angle_alpha   90.00
_cell.angle_beta   90.00
_cell.angle_gamma   90.00
#
_symmetry.space_group_name_H-M   'P 1'
#
loop_
_entity.id
_entity.type
_entity.pdbx_description
1 polymer ?
#
loop_
_entity_poly.entity_id
_entity_poly.type
_entity_poly.pdbx_seq_one_letter_code
_entity_poly.pdbx_strand_id
1 'polypeptide(L)'
;MYFLHSNIFKLLLWTVILGSSYFYNCHQEELQVVRHAKIDALASYKKDLLYRTWSTRHGGTYVPITEKTPPNPYLAEIQERDITTPSGVKLTLINPAYMTRQVNELAKTMDMEVNSHMTSLKPIRPENAADPWETKALMAFEKGVPEVTEVVEIEHKKYLRFMRPFFVEKECLKCHAMQGYKVGDVRGGLSVNVSLQSFQHVAAITTRRFLIIHGIIWCLGIIFGLSYQRFRLKKEAEIEIINEALSEKAQEMATQYENLQHAHRQLKDMHTQHVTQTSKLASVALVATKISDEMDHLLQIIKNHCLMFKRELQREQLGGELEEIVREQESSIERVSILVKDLHKLAYPTDTDQNKVAAGEISSKLE
;
A
#
# COMPACT_ATOMS: atom_id res chain seq x y z
N MET A 1 -19.57 3.04 -14.83
CA MET A 1 -20.19 2.78 -13.51
C MET A 1 -19.32 1.93 -12.58
N TYR A 2 -18.68 0.84 -13.03
CA TYR A 2 -17.76 0.02 -12.21
C TYR A 2 -16.56 0.80 -11.60
N PHE A 3 -16.04 1.78 -12.34
CA PHE A 3 -14.92 2.66 -11.92
C PHE A 3 -15.16 3.43 -10.62
N LEU A 4 -16.37 3.94 -10.41
CA LEU A 4 -16.72 4.65 -9.18
C LEU A 4 -16.90 3.69 -8.01
N HIS A 5 -17.52 2.53 -8.23
CA HIS A 5 -17.90 1.62 -7.15
C HIS A 5 -16.66 1.04 -6.41
N SER A 6 -15.60 0.65 -7.11
CA SER A 6 -14.41 0.05 -6.46
C SER A 6 -13.58 1.07 -5.66
N ASN A 7 -13.47 2.31 -6.13
CA ASN A 7 -12.66 3.34 -5.47
C ASN A 7 -13.40 4.05 -4.34
N ILE A 8 -14.72 4.19 -4.47
CA ILE A 8 -15.58 4.71 -3.38
C ILE A 8 -15.40 3.85 -2.13
N PHE A 9 -15.40 2.53 -2.26
CA PHE A 9 -15.21 1.65 -1.10
C PHE A 9 -13.88 1.90 -0.37
N LYS A 10 -12.77 2.05 -1.10
CA LYS A 10 -11.44 2.31 -0.51
C LYS A 10 -11.39 3.67 0.20
N LEU A 11 -11.97 4.71 -0.41
CA LEU A 11 -12.04 6.06 0.17
C LEU A 11 -12.95 6.11 1.41
N LEU A 12 -14.07 5.40 1.37
CA LEU A 12 -14.96 5.23 2.52
C LEU A 12 -14.24 4.49 3.65
N LEU A 13 -13.58 3.37 3.35
CA LEU A 13 -12.81 2.60 4.33
C LEU A 13 -11.71 3.47 4.96
N TRP A 14 -10.96 4.23 4.16
CA TRP A 14 -9.95 5.17 4.64
C TRP A 14 -10.53 6.22 5.59
N THR A 15 -11.67 6.81 5.20
CA THR A 15 -12.35 7.84 5.99
C THR A 15 -12.90 7.27 7.30
N VAL A 16 -13.48 6.06 7.27
CA VAL A 16 -13.98 5.39 8.48
C VAL A 16 -12.83 5.06 9.42
N ILE A 17 -11.72 4.49 8.93
CA ILE A 17 -10.56 4.17 9.77
C ILE A 17 -10.01 5.42 10.45
N LEU A 18 -9.77 6.50 9.70
CA LEU A 18 -9.28 7.74 10.28
C LEU A 18 -10.30 8.42 11.20
N GLY A 19 -11.59 8.38 10.85
CA GLY A 19 -12.66 8.92 11.68
C GLY A 19 -12.79 8.19 13.01
N SER A 20 -12.74 6.84 12.99
CA SER A 20 -12.70 6.03 14.20
C SER A 20 -11.45 6.28 15.03
N SER A 21 -10.28 6.45 14.40
CA SER A 21 -9.04 6.81 15.11
C SER A 21 -9.15 8.19 15.77
N TYR A 22 -9.67 9.19 15.06
CA TYR A 22 -9.91 10.52 15.61
C TYR A 22 -10.86 10.47 16.81
N PHE A 23 -12.01 9.81 16.66
CA PHE A 23 -13.01 9.67 17.73
C PHE A 23 -12.42 8.96 18.95
N TYR A 24 -11.66 7.89 18.73
CA TYR A 24 -10.97 7.17 19.80
C TYR A 24 -10.00 8.10 20.54
N ASN A 25 -9.17 8.88 19.82
CA ASN A 25 -8.24 9.82 20.44
C ASN A 25 -8.97 10.91 21.25
N CYS A 26 -10.07 11.46 20.75
CA CYS A 26 -10.89 12.44 21.48
C CYS A 26 -11.48 11.84 22.76
N HIS A 27 -12.05 10.64 22.66
CA HIS A 27 -12.61 9.95 23.82
C HIS A 27 -11.55 9.62 24.87
N GLN A 28 -10.36 9.19 24.44
CA GLN A 28 -9.23 8.97 25.36
C GLN A 28 -8.83 10.27 26.06
N GLU A 29 -8.75 11.39 25.35
CA GLU A 29 -8.40 12.68 25.95
C GLU A 29 -9.40 13.12 27.04
N GLU A 30 -10.70 12.90 26.83
CA GLU A 30 -11.73 13.16 27.84
C GLU A 30 -11.54 12.31 29.11
N LEU A 31 -11.18 11.03 28.95
CA LEU A 31 -10.88 10.15 30.09
C LEU A 31 -9.62 10.57 30.84
N GLN A 32 -8.61 11.09 30.13
CA GLN A 32 -7.37 11.58 30.74
C GLN A 32 -7.60 12.80 31.64
N VAL A 33 -8.55 13.69 31.29
CA VAL A 33 -8.94 14.84 32.13
C VAL A 33 -9.32 14.37 33.54
N VAL A 34 -10.23 13.39 33.63
CA VAL A 34 -10.69 12.85 34.91
C VAL A 34 -9.55 12.14 35.65
N ARG A 35 -8.71 11.39 34.92
CA ARG A 35 -7.58 10.66 35.50
C ARG A 35 -6.54 11.59 36.12
N HIS A 36 -6.15 12.66 35.42
CA HIS A 36 -5.19 13.63 35.92
C HIS A 36 -5.75 14.39 37.13
N ALA A 37 -7.00 14.84 37.06
CA ALA A 37 -7.65 15.48 38.20
C ALA A 37 -7.70 14.56 39.44
N LYS A 38 -7.89 13.23 39.25
CA LYS A 38 -7.88 12.28 40.36
C LYS A 38 -6.49 12.11 40.98
N ILE A 39 -5.44 12.13 40.15
CA ILE A 39 -4.05 12.08 40.62
C ILE A 39 -3.75 13.32 41.47
N ASP A 40 -4.16 14.50 41.02
CA ASP A 40 -3.96 15.75 41.75
C ASP A 40 -4.77 15.80 43.05
N ALA A 41 -6.01 15.31 43.02
CA ALA A 41 -6.82 15.18 44.22
C ALA A 41 -6.16 14.27 45.27
N LEU A 42 -5.63 13.12 44.84
CA LEU A 42 -4.94 12.18 45.70
C LEU A 42 -3.63 12.77 46.24
N ALA A 43 -2.88 13.52 45.43
CA ALA A 43 -1.66 14.18 45.85
C ALA A 43 -1.96 15.25 46.92
N SER A 44 -3.01 16.06 46.71
CA SER A 44 -3.47 17.04 47.68
C SER A 44 -3.91 16.39 48.99
N TYR A 45 -4.75 15.34 48.92
CA TYR A 45 -5.15 14.56 50.08
C TYR A 45 -3.95 14.04 50.89
N LYS A 46 -2.96 13.44 50.21
CA LYS A 46 -1.75 12.92 50.86
C LYS A 46 -0.94 14.03 51.52
N LYS A 47 -0.86 15.21 50.89
CA LYS A 47 -0.16 16.38 51.43
C LYS A 47 -0.85 16.90 52.70
N ASP A 48 -2.17 17.05 52.66
CA ASP A 48 -2.97 17.48 53.81
C ASP A 48 -2.84 16.50 54.99
N LEU A 49 -2.90 15.20 54.70
CA LEU A 49 -2.70 14.15 55.70
C LEU A 49 -1.27 14.21 56.29
N LEU A 50 -0.26 14.41 55.46
CA LEU A 50 1.14 14.53 55.88
C LEU A 50 1.33 15.72 56.83
N TYR A 51 0.85 16.91 56.47
CA TYR A 51 0.98 18.10 57.32
C TYR A 51 0.17 18.00 58.61
N ARG A 52 -1.03 17.43 58.54
CA ARG A 52 -1.83 17.15 59.74
C ARG A 52 -1.10 16.18 60.67
N THR A 53 -0.50 15.13 60.13
CA THR A 53 0.29 14.15 60.89
C THR A 53 1.51 14.81 61.52
N TRP A 54 2.24 15.63 60.76
CA TRP A 54 3.36 16.39 61.27
C TRP A 54 2.94 17.31 62.43
N SER A 55 1.85 18.07 62.28
CA SER A 55 1.31 18.94 63.34
C SER A 55 0.88 18.13 64.57
N THR A 56 0.26 16.97 64.37
CA THR A 56 -0.18 16.08 65.46
C THR A 56 1.02 15.58 66.28
N ARG A 57 2.12 15.21 65.62
CA ARG A 57 3.35 14.74 66.28
C ARG A 57 4.02 15.81 67.15
N HIS A 58 3.78 17.09 66.86
CA HIS A 58 4.28 18.21 67.67
C HIS A 58 3.28 18.70 68.71
N GLY A 59 2.10 18.08 68.83
CA GLY A 59 1.05 18.53 69.75
C GLY A 59 0.32 19.80 69.30
N GLY A 60 0.58 20.30 68.09
CA GLY A 60 0.08 21.56 67.56
C GLY A 60 1.19 22.59 67.36
N THR A 61 0.81 23.84 67.11
CA THR A 61 1.75 24.94 66.88
C THR A 61 1.20 26.22 67.48
N TYR A 62 2.02 26.94 68.25
CA TYR A 62 1.66 28.24 68.78
C TYR A 62 1.87 29.33 67.73
N VAL A 63 0.88 30.20 67.58
CA VAL A 63 0.95 31.36 66.69
C VAL A 63 0.44 32.63 67.38
N PRO A 64 0.85 33.82 66.93
CA PRO A 64 0.33 35.07 67.47
C PRO A 64 -1.18 35.18 67.38
N ILE A 65 -1.81 35.64 68.46
CA ILE A 65 -3.23 35.97 68.46
C ILE A 65 -3.44 37.19 67.57
N THR A 66 -4.31 37.05 66.58
CA THR A 66 -4.72 38.13 65.67
C THR A 66 -6.21 38.04 65.40
N GLU A 67 -6.81 39.03 64.75
CA GLU A 67 -8.21 38.97 64.30
C GLU A 67 -8.48 37.76 63.38
N LYS A 68 -7.49 37.39 62.54
CA LYS A 68 -7.58 36.24 61.63
C LYS A 68 -7.31 34.90 62.32
N THR A 69 -6.65 34.93 63.48
CA THR A 69 -6.33 33.75 64.28
C THR A 69 -6.68 33.98 65.74
N PRO A 70 -7.98 34.02 66.08
CA PRO A 70 -8.41 34.09 67.47
C PRO A 70 -8.18 32.73 68.17
N PRO A 71 -8.08 32.73 69.52
CA PRO A 71 -8.05 31.50 70.30
C PRO A 71 -9.25 30.62 69.98
N ASN A 72 -9.00 29.32 69.74
CA ASN A 72 -10.05 28.40 69.34
C ASN A 72 -10.98 28.08 70.52
N PRO A 73 -12.29 28.40 70.46
CA PRO A 73 -13.23 28.10 71.54
C PRO A 73 -13.35 26.60 71.83
N TYR A 74 -13.18 25.76 70.80
CA TYR A 74 -13.27 24.30 70.91
C TYR A 74 -12.06 23.66 71.62
N LEU A 75 -11.05 24.45 72.00
CA LEU A 75 -9.88 24.01 72.76
C LEU A 75 -9.85 24.62 74.17
N ALA A 76 -10.95 25.21 74.65
CA ALA A 76 -10.99 25.91 75.94
C ALA A 76 -10.56 25.05 77.14
N GLU A 77 -10.75 23.74 77.07
CA GLU A 77 -10.37 22.80 78.13
C GLU A 77 -8.88 22.38 78.08
N ILE A 78 -8.15 22.75 77.02
CA ILE A 78 -6.74 22.40 76.86
C ILE A 78 -5.88 23.36 77.70
N GLN A 79 -5.11 22.78 78.62
CA GLN A 79 -4.11 23.53 79.38
C GLN A 79 -3.07 24.14 78.43
N GLU A 80 -2.60 25.34 78.77
CA GLU A 80 -1.67 26.11 77.95
C GLU A 80 -2.20 26.41 76.52
N ARG A 81 -3.53 26.37 76.27
CA ARG A 81 -4.09 26.77 74.97
C ARG A 81 -3.56 28.14 74.55
N ASP A 82 -3.58 29.11 75.47
CA ASP A 82 -3.03 30.43 75.25
C ASP A 82 -1.86 30.66 76.21
N ILE A 83 -0.74 31.12 75.66
CA ILE A 83 0.48 31.41 76.41
C ILE A 83 0.96 32.83 76.11
N THR A 84 1.80 33.37 76.97
CA THR A 84 2.49 34.64 76.72
C THR A 84 3.99 34.37 76.72
N THR A 85 4.69 34.81 75.68
CA THR A 85 6.15 34.68 75.60
C THR A 85 6.82 35.57 76.67
N PRO A 86 8.10 35.33 77.01
CA PRO A 86 8.85 36.24 77.87
C PRO A 86 8.92 37.70 77.37
N SER A 87 8.78 37.90 76.06
CA SER A 87 8.72 39.23 75.42
C SER A 87 7.32 39.87 75.42
N GLY A 88 6.31 39.22 76.01
CA GLY A 88 4.94 39.74 76.10
C GLY A 88 4.05 39.43 74.91
N VAL A 89 4.49 38.63 73.94
CA VAL A 89 3.66 38.25 72.78
C VAL A 89 2.66 37.18 73.20
N LYS A 90 1.37 37.44 72.98
CA LYS A 90 0.31 36.46 73.23
C LYS A 90 0.21 35.48 72.06
N LEU A 91 0.31 34.20 72.37
CA LEU A 91 0.20 33.10 71.41
C LEU A 91 -0.99 32.22 71.75
N THR A 92 -1.60 31.60 70.75
CA THR A 92 -2.63 30.57 70.91
C THR A 92 -2.25 29.30 70.16
N LEU A 93 -2.65 28.15 70.70
CA LEU A 93 -2.40 26.83 70.15
C LEU A 93 -3.31 26.56 68.95
N ILE A 94 -2.70 26.35 67.79
CA ILE A 94 -3.35 25.75 66.64
C ILE A 94 -3.15 24.24 66.70
N ASN A 95 -4.25 23.50 66.92
CA ASN A 95 -4.24 22.06 66.80
C ASN A 95 -4.30 21.61 65.32
N PRO A 96 -4.02 20.34 65.00
CA PRO A 96 -3.95 19.86 63.62
C PRO A 96 -5.25 20.06 62.83
N ALA A 97 -6.41 19.88 63.46
CA ALA A 97 -7.71 20.09 62.81
C ALA A 97 -7.95 21.57 62.47
N TYR A 98 -7.57 22.49 63.37
CA TYR A 98 -7.66 23.93 63.14
C TYR A 98 -6.67 24.37 62.06
N MET A 99 -5.45 23.84 62.04
CA MET A 99 -4.47 24.11 60.98
C MET A 99 -5.01 23.72 59.61
N THR A 100 -5.45 22.46 59.44
CA THR A 100 -5.99 21.99 58.16
C THR A 100 -7.16 22.86 57.71
N ARG A 101 -8.03 23.26 58.64
CA ARG A 101 -9.14 24.17 58.34
C ARG A 101 -8.65 25.52 57.81
N GLN A 102 -7.72 26.18 58.50
CA GLN A 102 -7.22 27.50 58.07
C GLN A 102 -6.56 27.42 56.69
N VAL A 103 -5.78 26.36 56.43
CA VAL A 103 -5.14 26.13 55.12
C VAL A 103 -6.20 25.94 54.03
N ASN A 104 -7.25 25.17 54.30
CA ASN A 104 -8.33 24.91 53.36
C ASN A 104 -9.19 26.15 53.08
N GLU A 105 -9.52 26.92 54.12
CA GLU A 105 -10.23 28.20 54.01
C GLU A 105 -9.38 29.20 53.21
N LEU A 106 -8.07 29.28 53.48
CA LEU A 106 -7.14 30.12 52.72
C LEU A 106 -7.10 29.71 51.24
N ALA A 107 -6.97 28.41 50.94
CA ALA A 107 -6.98 27.91 49.58
C ALA A 107 -8.25 28.31 48.82
N LYS A 108 -9.42 28.27 49.49
CA LYS A 108 -10.69 28.74 48.94
C LYS A 108 -10.68 30.25 48.69
N THR A 109 -10.16 31.06 49.62
CA THR A 109 -10.06 32.53 49.42
C THR A 109 -9.09 32.95 48.33
N MET A 110 -8.06 32.14 48.07
CA MET A 110 -7.09 32.36 47.01
C MET A 110 -7.55 31.79 45.65
N ASP A 111 -8.79 31.29 45.56
CA ASP A 111 -9.37 30.64 44.37
C ASP A 111 -8.45 29.55 43.78
N MET A 112 -7.85 28.74 44.65
CA MET A 112 -6.97 27.65 44.20
C MET A 112 -7.79 26.58 43.46
N GLU A 113 -7.25 26.09 42.34
CA GLU A 113 -7.89 25.04 41.53
C GLU A 113 -8.16 23.75 42.31
N VAL A 114 -7.34 23.51 43.34
CA VAL A 114 -7.50 22.39 44.28
C VAL A 114 -7.81 22.95 45.66
N ASN A 115 -8.94 22.55 46.21
CA ASN A 115 -9.33 22.90 47.58
C ASN A 115 -9.85 21.65 48.31
N SER A 116 -9.59 21.59 49.61
CA SER A 116 -10.03 20.48 50.46
C SER A 116 -11.05 20.95 51.49
N HIS A 117 -11.91 20.06 51.97
CA HIS A 117 -12.84 20.34 53.06
C HIS A 117 -12.86 19.18 54.06
N MET A 118 -12.63 19.52 55.34
CA MET A 118 -12.70 18.55 56.44
C MET A 118 -14.12 18.52 56.98
N THR A 119 -14.74 17.36 56.92
CA THR A 119 -16.18 17.23 57.12
C THR A 119 -16.53 16.00 57.97
N SER A 120 -17.71 15.98 58.56
CA SER A 120 -18.17 14.91 59.45
C SER A 120 -19.69 14.90 59.59
N LEU A 121 -20.27 13.72 59.80
CA LEU A 121 -21.71 13.57 60.12
C LEU A 121 -22.06 14.09 61.53
N LYS A 122 -21.12 14.05 62.48
CA LYS A 122 -21.26 14.59 63.85
C LYS A 122 -20.16 15.61 64.16
N PRO A 123 -20.15 16.78 63.49
CA PRO A 123 -19.06 17.73 63.63
C PRO A 123 -19.11 18.43 65.00
N ILE A 124 -17.95 18.75 65.58
CA ILE A 124 -17.87 19.60 66.79
C ILE A 124 -18.12 21.06 66.40
N ARG A 125 -17.50 21.49 65.30
CA ARG A 125 -17.72 22.81 64.69
C ARG A 125 -18.84 22.72 63.65
N PRO A 126 -19.96 23.46 63.78
CA PRO A 126 -21.09 23.37 62.86
C PRO A 126 -20.74 23.54 61.38
N GLU A 127 -19.78 24.40 61.06
CA GLU A 127 -19.36 24.69 59.68
C GLU A 127 -18.56 23.57 59.02
N ASN A 128 -18.18 22.52 59.78
CA ASN A 128 -17.64 21.28 59.22
C ASN A 128 -18.75 20.25 58.92
N ALA A 129 -20.02 20.70 58.87
CA ALA A 129 -21.13 19.87 58.46
C ALA A 129 -20.95 19.42 57.00
N ALA A 130 -21.29 18.16 56.76
CA ALA A 130 -21.23 17.57 55.45
C ALA A 130 -22.29 18.14 54.53
N ASP A 131 -21.89 18.45 53.29
CA ASP A 131 -22.84 18.73 52.23
C ASP A 131 -23.57 17.43 51.78
N PRO A 132 -24.58 17.50 50.89
CA PRO A 132 -25.32 16.31 50.46
C PRO A 132 -24.47 15.22 49.79
N TRP A 133 -23.40 15.59 49.09
CA TRP A 133 -22.48 14.64 48.44
C TRP A 133 -21.54 14.02 49.47
N GLU A 134 -20.96 14.83 50.35
CA GLU A 134 -20.08 14.38 51.44
C GLU A 134 -20.85 13.46 52.39
N THR A 135 -22.11 13.75 52.67
CA THR A 135 -22.98 12.90 53.50
C THR A 135 -23.12 11.51 52.90
N LYS A 136 -23.41 11.42 51.59
CA LYS A 136 -23.50 10.14 50.88
C LYS A 136 -22.17 9.39 50.92
N ALA A 137 -21.05 10.09 50.72
CA ALA A 137 -19.72 9.50 50.77
C ALA A 137 -19.39 8.96 52.18
N LEU A 138 -19.66 9.73 53.23
CA LEU A 138 -19.47 9.32 54.63
C LEU A 138 -20.28 8.07 54.98
N MET A 139 -21.56 8.02 54.58
CA MET A 139 -22.41 6.84 54.76
C MET A 139 -21.92 5.62 53.95
N ALA A 140 -21.27 5.84 52.80
CA ALA A 140 -20.65 4.76 52.04
C ALA A 140 -19.38 4.23 52.75
N PHE A 141 -18.61 5.10 53.39
CA PHE A 141 -17.43 4.71 54.17
C PHE A 141 -17.80 3.87 55.39
N GLU A 142 -18.92 4.17 56.06
CA GLU A 142 -19.46 3.33 57.13
C GLU A 142 -19.79 1.90 56.66
N LYS A 143 -19.99 1.71 55.35
CA LYS A 143 -20.22 0.40 54.71
C LYS A 143 -18.93 -0.24 54.16
N GLY A 144 -17.76 0.34 54.43
CA GLY A 144 -16.45 -0.20 54.04
C GLY A 144 -15.94 0.28 52.68
N VAL A 145 -16.58 1.27 52.03
CA VAL A 145 -16.01 1.88 50.82
C VAL A 145 -14.73 2.66 51.20
N PRO A 146 -13.60 2.47 50.50
CA PRO A 146 -12.34 3.11 50.89
C PRO A 146 -12.19 4.54 50.37
N GLU A 147 -12.84 4.87 49.25
CA GLU A 147 -12.82 6.20 48.64
C GLU A 147 -14.04 6.39 47.73
N VAL A 148 -14.47 7.65 47.56
CA VAL A 148 -15.51 8.02 46.59
C VAL A 148 -14.95 9.08 45.66
N THR A 149 -15.28 8.99 44.38
CA THR A 149 -14.88 9.96 43.36
C THR A 149 -16.05 10.21 42.41
N GLU A 150 -16.33 11.47 42.09
CA GLU A 150 -17.42 11.86 41.20
C GLU A 150 -17.09 13.17 40.50
N VAL A 151 -17.51 13.30 39.23
CA VAL A 151 -17.48 14.58 38.53
C VAL A 151 -18.82 15.26 38.76
N VAL A 152 -18.80 16.45 39.34
CA VAL A 152 -20.01 17.25 39.60
C VAL A 152 -19.90 18.59 38.89
N GLU A 153 -21.04 19.24 38.69
CA GLU A 153 -21.10 20.60 38.18
C GLU A 153 -21.60 21.52 39.30
N ILE A 154 -20.81 22.55 39.61
CA ILE A 154 -21.13 23.57 40.61
C ILE A 154 -20.97 24.92 39.91
N GLU A 155 -22.04 25.72 39.88
CA GLU A 155 -22.03 27.06 39.27
C GLU A 155 -21.47 27.07 37.83
N HIS A 156 -21.89 26.11 37.00
CA HIS A 156 -21.43 25.92 35.61
C HIS A 156 -19.95 25.56 35.44
N LYS A 157 -19.26 25.23 36.54
CA LYS A 157 -17.89 24.73 36.52
C LYS A 157 -17.89 23.25 36.90
N LYS A 158 -17.18 22.42 36.13
CA LYS A 158 -17.03 21.01 36.44
C LYS A 158 -15.88 20.81 37.42
N TYR A 159 -16.13 20.03 38.46
CA TYR A 159 -15.17 19.65 39.47
C TYR A 159 -15.09 18.14 39.57
N LEU A 160 -13.89 17.61 39.73
CA LEU A 160 -13.72 16.28 40.30
C LEU A 160 -13.76 16.40 41.83
N ARG A 161 -14.71 15.74 42.45
CA ARG A 161 -14.75 15.55 43.90
C ARG A 161 -14.19 14.20 44.25
N PHE A 162 -13.25 14.18 45.16
CA PHE A 162 -12.60 12.99 45.69
C PHE A 162 -12.71 13.03 47.21
N MET A 163 -12.98 11.91 47.86
CA MET A 163 -13.04 11.87 49.32
C MET A 163 -12.56 10.54 49.87
N ARG A 164 -11.87 10.62 51.01
CA ARG A 164 -11.49 9.46 51.82
C ARG A 164 -11.89 9.64 53.28
N PRO A 165 -12.23 8.55 53.99
CA PRO A 165 -12.60 8.60 55.39
C PRO A 165 -11.41 8.88 56.30
N PHE A 166 -11.70 9.51 57.43
CA PHE A 166 -10.86 9.51 58.61
C PHE A 166 -11.40 8.50 59.61
N PHE A 167 -10.59 7.51 59.95
CA PHE A 167 -10.93 6.54 60.99
C PHE A 167 -10.52 7.05 62.36
N VAL A 168 -11.28 6.66 63.38
CA VAL A 168 -10.98 6.96 64.78
C VAL A 168 -9.79 6.12 65.24
N GLU A 169 -8.72 6.79 65.66
CA GLU A 169 -7.56 6.19 66.34
C GLU A 169 -7.66 6.41 67.87
N LYS A 170 -6.76 5.81 68.65
CA LYS A 170 -6.78 5.91 70.13
C LYS A 170 -6.67 7.37 70.58
N GLU A 171 -5.83 8.14 69.91
CA GLU A 171 -5.57 9.55 70.18
C GLU A 171 -6.80 10.42 69.91
N CYS A 172 -7.66 10.02 68.96
CA CYS A 172 -8.90 10.73 68.65
C CYS A 172 -9.90 10.69 69.82
N LEU A 173 -9.86 9.63 70.64
CA LEU A 173 -10.78 9.45 71.76
C LEU A 173 -10.56 10.44 72.90
N LYS A 174 -9.42 11.13 72.96
CA LYS A 174 -9.16 12.21 73.93
C LYS A 174 -10.23 13.31 73.87
N CYS A 175 -10.76 13.60 72.68
CA CYS A 175 -11.80 14.60 72.48
C CYS A 175 -13.12 13.99 71.98
N HIS A 176 -13.07 12.85 71.29
CA HIS A 176 -14.24 12.26 70.62
C HIS A 176 -14.91 11.11 71.39
N ALA A 177 -14.36 10.66 72.53
CA ALA A 177 -15.01 9.66 73.38
C ALA A 177 -16.39 10.12 73.87
N MET A 178 -16.52 11.41 74.23
CA MET A 178 -17.80 11.99 74.69
C MET A 178 -18.89 12.00 73.59
N GLN A 179 -18.49 11.93 72.32
CA GLN A 179 -19.43 11.82 71.18
C GLN A 179 -19.85 10.36 70.90
N GLY A 180 -19.35 9.40 71.67
CA GLY A 180 -19.68 7.97 71.56
C GLY A 180 -18.86 7.20 70.51
N TYR A 181 -17.80 7.79 69.95
CA TYR A 181 -16.95 7.14 68.96
C TYR A 181 -16.06 6.05 69.58
N LYS A 182 -15.77 5.01 68.79
CA LYS A 182 -14.86 3.91 69.10
C LYS A 182 -13.76 3.82 68.05
N VAL A 183 -12.63 3.19 68.42
CA VAL A 183 -11.53 2.94 67.48
C VAL A 183 -12.04 2.13 66.28
N GLY A 184 -11.73 2.61 65.08
CA GLY A 184 -12.20 2.02 63.82
C GLY A 184 -13.47 2.64 63.25
N ASP A 185 -14.21 3.46 64.02
CA ASP A 185 -15.37 4.18 63.48
C ASP A 185 -14.94 5.21 62.42
N VAL A 186 -15.86 5.55 61.52
CA VAL A 186 -15.67 6.68 60.58
C VAL A 186 -15.92 7.98 61.34
N ARG A 187 -14.86 8.73 61.64
CA ARG A 187 -14.97 10.03 62.31
C ARG A 187 -15.51 11.11 61.37
N GLY A 188 -15.23 10.99 60.09
CA GLY A 188 -15.46 12.03 59.10
C GLY A 188 -14.64 11.72 57.86
N GLY A 189 -14.30 12.75 57.09
CA GLY A 189 -13.42 12.59 55.95
C GLY A 189 -12.85 13.90 55.46
N LEU A 190 -11.94 13.78 54.49
CA LEU A 190 -11.37 14.89 53.76
C LEU A 190 -11.84 14.79 52.32
N SER A 191 -12.72 15.70 51.93
CA SER A 191 -13.07 15.89 50.53
C SER A 191 -12.04 16.81 49.88
N VAL A 192 -11.75 16.58 48.62
CA VAL A 192 -10.86 17.35 47.76
C VAL A 192 -11.62 17.63 46.47
N ASN A 193 -11.73 18.90 46.11
CA ASN A 193 -12.34 19.36 44.89
C ASN A 193 -11.23 19.87 43.96
N VAL A 194 -11.21 19.36 42.74
CA VAL A 194 -10.26 19.77 41.69
C VAL A 194 -11.07 20.35 40.53
N SER A 195 -10.84 21.62 40.21
CA SER A 195 -11.43 22.27 39.04
C SER A 195 -10.96 21.55 37.78
N LEU A 196 -11.91 21.14 36.92
CA LEU A 196 -11.57 20.52 35.64
C LEU A 196 -11.23 21.54 34.55
N GLN A 197 -11.39 22.85 34.80
CA GLN A 197 -11.26 23.87 33.77
C GLN A 197 -9.91 23.85 33.06
N SER A 198 -8.81 23.82 33.81
CA SER A 198 -7.45 23.84 33.23
C SER A 198 -7.15 22.56 32.44
N PHE A 199 -7.59 21.40 32.95
CA PHE A 199 -7.48 20.14 32.24
C PHE A 199 -8.31 20.12 30.95
N GLN A 200 -9.55 20.64 31.00
CA GLN A 200 -10.45 20.74 29.85
C GLN A 200 -9.90 21.70 28.79
N HIS A 201 -9.29 22.81 29.20
CA HIS A 201 -8.66 23.76 28.30
C HIS A 201 -7.49 23.09 27.54
N VAL A 202 -6.63 22.35 28.24
CA VAL A 202 -5.55 21.58 27.61
C VAL A 202 -6.12 20.51 26.67
N ALA A 203 -7.12 19.75 27.10
CA ALA A 203 -7.78 18.73 26.29
C ALA A 203 -8.42 19.30 25.00
N ALA A 204 -9.00 20.51 25.07
CA ALA A 204 -9.57 21.18 23.90
C ALA A 204 -8.48 21.55 22.87
N ILE A 205 -7.32 22.02 23.33
CA ILE A 205 -6.16 22.30 22.47
C ILE A 205 -5.68 20.99 21.82
N THR A 206 -5.54 19.92 22.60
CA THR A 206 -5.13 18.61 22.09
C THR A 206 -6.12 18.08 21.05
N THR A 207 -7.43 18.20 21.32
CA THR A 207 -8.50 17.78 20.40
C THR A 207 -8.46 18.55 19.08
N ARG A 208 -8.21 19.86 19.12
CA ARG A 208 -8.03 20.66 17.90
C ARG A 208 -6.79 20.23 17.13
N ARG A 209 -5.70 19.89 17.81
CA ARG A 209 -4.49 19.34 17.19
C ARG A 209 -4.76 17.99 16.52
N PHE A 210 -5.54 17.11 17.16
CA PHE A 210 -5.97 15.87 16.54
C PHE A 210 -6.77 16.11 15.26
N LEU A 211 -7.70 17.07 15.26
CA LEU A 211 -8.46 17.43 14.06
C LEU A 211 -7.53 17.87 12.92
N ILE A 212 -6.57 18.75 13.19
CA ILE A 212 -5.62 19.24 12.18
C ILE A 212 -4.76 18.10 11.63
N ILE A 213 -4.17 17.27 12.49
CA ILE A 213 -3.31 16.16 12.07
C ILE A 213 -4.08 15.12 11.26
N HIS A 214 -5.26 14.71 11.74
CA HIS A 214 -6.10 13.75 11.01
C HIS A 214 -6.58 14.33 9.68
N GLY A 215 -6.91 15.63 9.64
CA GLY A 215 -7.27 16.33 8.40
C GLY A 215 -6.13 16.33 7.37
N ILE A 216 -4.90 16.61 7.79
CA ILE A 216 -3.72 16.56 6.92
C ILE A 216 -3.50 15.14 6.39
N ILE A 217 -3.52 14.13 7.27
CA ILE A 217 -3.34 12.72 6.88
C ILE A 217 -4.44 12.28 5.92
N TRP A 218 -5.69 12.65 6.19
CA TRP A 218 -6.84 12.34 5.35
C TRP A 218 -6.68 12.94 3.94
N CYS A 219 -6.32 14.23 3.85
CA CYS A 219 -6.05 14.93 2.59
C CYS A 219 -4.91 14.27 1.80
N LEU A 220 -3.78 13.95 2.46
CA LEU A 220 -2.65 13.26 1.82
C LEU A 220 -3.07 11.88 1.30
N GLY A 221 -3.86 11.13 2.06
CA GLY A 221 -4.39 9.83 1.63
C GLY A 221 -5.26 9.93 0.39
N ILE A 222 -6.13 10.95 0.30
CA ILE A 222 -6.95 11.21 -0.89
C ILE A 222 -6.09 11.61 -2.08
N ILE A 223 -5.18 12.56 -1.90
CA ILE A 223 -4.28 13.03 -2.98
C ILE A 223 -3.48 11.86 -3.52
N PHE A 224 -2.91 11.04 -2.65
CA PHE A 224 -2.14 9.86 -3.03
C PHE A 224 -3.02 8.82 -3.74
N GLY A 225 -4.19 8.49 -3.19
CA GLY A 225 -5.12 7.53 -3.79
C GLY A 225 -5.57 7.94 -5.20
N LEU A 226 -5.93 9.22 -5.39
CA LEU A 226 -6.32 9.76 -6.69
C LEU A 226 -5.15 9.81 -7.68
N SER A 227 -3.96 10.19 -7.21
CA SER A 227 -2.74 10.25 -8.04
C SER A 227 -2.32 8.86 -8.51
N TYR A 228 -2.33 7.87 -7.60
CA TYR A 228 -2.07 6.48 -7.92
C TYR A 228 -3.09 5.91 -8.92
N GLN A 229 -4.38 6.23 -8.74
CA GLN A 229 -5.42 5.81 -9.68
C GLN A 229 -5.20 6.39 -11.08
N ARG A 230 -4.87 7.68 -11.19
CA ARG A 230 -4.55 8.31 -12.47
C ARG A 230 -3.34 7.66 -13.13
N PHE A 231 -2.30 7.37 -12.36
CA PHE A 231 -1.11 6.68 -12.86
C PHE A 231 -1.43 5.27 -13.36
N ARG A 232 -2.24 4.50 -12.62
CA ARG A 232 -2.73 3.17 -13.02
C ARG A 232 -3.47 3.19 -14.35
N LEU A 233 -4.45 4.09 -14.51
CA LEU A 233 -5.22 4.20 -15.75
C LEU A 233 -4.34 4.57 -16.94
N LYS A 234 -3.38 5.49 -16.74
CA LYS A 234 -2.43 5.86 -17.80
C LYS A 234 -1.58 4.65 -18.20
N LYS A 235 -1.12 3.87 -17.22
CA LYS A 235 -0.33 2.65 -17.50
C LYS A 235 -1.14 1.56 -18.18
N GLU A 236 -2.41 1.38 -17.81
CA GLU A 236 -3.32 0.45 -18.50
C GLU A 236 -3.50 0.83 -19.97
N ALA A 237 -3.75 2.11 -20.26
CA ALA A 237 -3.86 2.60 -21.64
C ALA A 237 -2.54 2.47 -22.43
N GLU A 238 -1.39 2.75 -21.82
CA GLU A 238 -0.08 2.53 -22.45
C GLU A 238 0.14 1.04 -22.79
N ILE A 239 -0.25 0.13 -21.89
CA ILE A 239 -0.14 -1.31 -22.12
C ILE A 239 -1.08 -1.77 -23.24
N GLU A 240 -2.29 -1.24 -23.32
CA GLU A 240 -3.25 -1.55 -24.38
C GLU A 240 -2.71 -1.18 -25.76
N ILE A 241 -2.17 0.04 -25.91
CA ILE A 241 -1.53 0.50 -27.17
C ILE A 241 -0.34 -0.39 -27.54
N ILE A 242 0.51 -0.75 -26.57
CA ILE A 242 1.66 -1.63 -26.81
C ILE A 242 1.19 -3.03 -27.25
N ASN A 243 0.15 -3.56 -26.63
CA ASN A 243 -0.40 -4.87 -26.98
C ASN A 243 -1.02 -4.88 -28.38
N GLU A 244 -1.72 -3.81 -28.78
CA GLU A 244 -2.25 -3.65 -30.13
C GLU A 244 -1.12 -3.62 -31.17
N ALA A 245 -0.08 -2.80 -30.95
CA ALA A 245 1.07 -2.72 -31.84
C ALA A 245 1.84 -4.06 -31.92
N LEU A 246 1.97 -4.79 -30.80
CA LEU A 246 2.55 -6.13 -30.79
C LEU A 246 1.70 -7.13 -31.56
N SER A 247 0.37 -7.07 -31.45
CA SER A 247 -0.55 -7.93 -32.18
C SER A 247 -0.48 -7.67 -33.68
N GLU A 248 -0.43 -6.41 -34.11
CA GLU A 248 -0.27 -6.03 -35.52
C GLU A 248 1.06 -6.57 -36.08
N LYS A 249 2.16 -6.37 -35.34
CA LYS A 249 3.48 -6.87 -35.75
C LYS A 249 3.52 -8.40 -35.82
N ALA A 250 2.85 -9.09 -34.88
CA ALA A 250 2.73 -10.54 -34.90
C ALA A 250 1.96 -11.04 -36.14
N GLN A 251 0.88 -10.34 -36.52
CA GLN A 251 0.10 -10.67 -37.71
C GLN A 251 0.87 -10.40 -39.01
N GLU A 252 1.62 -9.30 -39.08
CA GLU A 252 2.53 -9.01 -40.20
C GLU A 252 3.58 -10.11 -40.35
N MET A 253 4.22 -10.51 -39.24
CA MET A 253 5.22 -11.57 -39.23
C MET A 253 4.64 -12.92 -39.65
N ALA A 254 3.43 -13.24 -39.21
CA ALA A 254 2.72 -14.46 -39.64
C ALA A 254 2.48 -14.46 -41.16
N THR A 255 2.05 -13.32 -41.71
CA THR A 255 1.81 -13.16 -43.16
C THR A 255 3.12 -13.28 -43.95
N GLN A 256 4.20 -12.64 -43.49
CA GLN A 256 5.52 -12.77 -44.11
C GLN A 256 6.04 -14.22 -44.08
N TYR A 257 5.80 -14.92 -42.98
CA TYR A 257 6.17 -16.32 -42.83
C TYR A 257 5.39 -17.23 -43.80
N GLU A 258 4.08 -17.02 -43.95
CA GLU A 258 3.26 -17.75 -44.95
C GLU A 258 3.74 -17.49 -46.38
N ASN A 259 4.01 -16.22 -46.73
CA ASN A 259 4.56 -15.85 -48.04
C ASN A 259 5.91 -16.53 -48.31
N LEU A 260 6.80 -16.55 -47.31
CA LEU A 260 8.09 -17.22 -47.40
C LEU A 260 7.93 -18.73 -47.60
N GLN A 261 7.01 -19.37 -46.87
CA GLN A 261 6.71 -20.79 -47.06
C GLN A 261 6.16 -21.08 -48.46
N HIS A 262 5.29 -20.22 -48.99
CA HIS A 262 4.76 -20.35 -50.33
C HIS A 262 5.86 -20.22 -51.39
N ALA A 263 6.70 -19.19 -51.28
CA ALA A 263 7.86 -19.01 -52.16
C ALA A 263 8.82 -20.21 -52.10
N HIS A 264 9.06 -20.77 -50.90
CA HIS A 264 9.87 -21.96 -50.74
C HIS A 264 9.27 -23.20 -51.44
N ARG A 265 7.94 -23.40 -51.34
CA ARG A 265 7.26 -24.48 -52.07
C ARG A 265 7.36 -24.30 -53.59
N GLN A 266 7.12 -23.08 -54.08
CA GLN A 266 7.27 -22.78 -55.50
C GLN A 266 8.68 -23.07 -55.99
N LEU A 267 9.73 -22.63 -55.28
CA LEU A 267 11.11 -22.93 -55.63
C LEU A 267 11.38 -24.44 -55.69
N LYS A 268 10.82 -25.21 -54.75
CA LYS A 268 10.94 -26.68 -54.74
C LYS A 268 10.26 -27.33 -55.94
N ASP A 269 9.07 -26.86 -56.31
CA ASP A 269 8.33 -27.35 -57.48
C ASP A 269 9.07 -27.01 -58.77
N MET A 270 9.57 -25.76 -58.89
CA MET A 270 10.39 -25.33 -60.02
C MET A 270 11.68 -26.15 -60.15
N HIS A 271 12.36 -26.43 -59.03
CA HIS A 271 13.54 -27.28 -59.03
C HIS A 271 13.20 -28.70 -59.51
N THR A 272 12.10 -29.27 -59.04
CA THR A 272 11.62 -30.61 -59.46
C THR A 272 11.28 -30.65 -60.96
N GLN A 273 10.63 -29.59 -61.47
CA GLN A 273 10.31 -29.46 -62.89
C GLN A 273 11.58 -29.33 -63.75
N HIS A 274 12.55 -28.54 -63.30
CA HIS A 274 13.85 -28.39 -63.98
C HIS A 274 14.62 -29.71 -64.06
N VAL A 275 14.67 -30.47 -62.96
CA VAL A 275 15.23 -31.84 -62.92
C VAL A 275 14.50 -32.78 -63.90
N THR A 276 13.17 -32.65 -64.02
CA THR A 276 12.39 -33.47 -64.97
C THR A 276 12.67 -33.08 -66.42
N GLN A 277 12.78 -31.79 -66.72
CA GLN A 277 13.05 -31.28 -68.06
C GLN A 277 14.47 -31.65 -68.53
N THR A 278 15.47 -31.49 -67.67
CA THR A 278 16.84 -31.92 -67.94
C THR A 278 16.91 -33.44 -68.19
N SER A 279 16.17 -34.24 -67.42
CA SER A 279 16.05 -35.69 -67.67
C SER A 279 15.40 -36.01 -69.03
N LYS A 280 14.34 -35.29 -69.42
CA LYS A 280 13.70 -35.44 -70.75
C LYS A 280 14.64 -35.03 -71.90
N LEU A 281 15.39 -33.95 -71.74
CA LEU A 281 16.37 -33.53 -72.76
C LEU A 281 17.48 -34.56 -72.92
N ALA A 282 17.96 -35.15 -71.82
CA ALA A 282 18.94 -36.24 -71.87
C ALA A 282 18.40 -37.48 -72.62
N SER A 283 17.12 -37.83 -72.44
CA SER A 283 16.52 -38.95 -73.17
C SER A 283 16.30 -38.64 -74.66
N VAL A 284 15.91 -37.41 -75.02
CA VAL A 284 15.82 -36.97 -76.42
C VAL A 284 17.19 -36.97 -77.09
N ALA A 285 18.23 -36.47 -76.43
CA ALA A 285 19.59 -36.51 -76.95
C ALA A 285 20.04 -37.95 -77.24
N LEU A 286 19.79 -38.89 -76.30
CA LEU A 286 20.10 -40.31 -76.50
C LEU A 286 19.40 -40.92 -77.72
N VAL A 287 18.13 -40.57 -77.96
CA VAL A 287 17.38 -41.04 -79.13
C VAL A 287 17.93 -40.41 -80.41
N ALA A 288 18.21 -39.11 -80.42
CA ALA A 288 18.77 -38.40 -81.56
C ALA A 288 20.13 -38.98 -81.97
N THR A 289 20.98 -39.33 -81.00
CA THR A 289 22.26 -40.02 -81.23
C THR A 289 22.06 -41.30 -82.02
N LYS A 290 21.15 -42.16 -81.54
CA LYS A 290 20.92 -43.46 -82.17
C LYS A 290 20.37 -43.34 -83.59
N ILE A 291 19.45 -42.41 -83.83
CA ILE A 291 18.91 -42.15 -85.17
C ILE A 291 19.98 -41.59 -86.09
N SER A 292 20.80 -40.65 -85.61
CA SER A 292 21.90 -40.07 -86.39
C SER A 292 22.87 -41.15 -86.88
N ASP A 293 23.30 -42.05 -85.99
CA ASP A 293 24.24 -43.13 -86.32
C ASP A 293 23.64 -44.10 -87.36
N GLU A 294 22.36 -44.48 -87.22
CA GLU A 294 21.67 -45.33 -88.20
C GLU A 294 21.51 -44.63 -89.56
N MET A 295 21.15 -43.35 -89.57
CA MET A 295 20.97 -42.59 -90.81
C MET A 295 22.30 -42.35 -91.54
N ASP A 296 23.38 -42.07 -90.82
CA ASP A 296 24.72 -41.94 -91.40
C ASP A 296 25.17 -43.25 -92.09
N HIS A 297 24.92 -44.39 -91.43
CA HIS A 297 25.22 -45.69 -92.01
C HIS A 297 24.40 -45.93 -93.30
N LEU A 298 23.11 -45.63 -93.30
CA LEU A 298 22.24 -45.78 -94.48
C LEU A 298 22.65 -44.83 -95.62
N LEU A 299 22.95 -43.57 -95.32
CA LEU A 299 23.44 -42.59 -96.29
C LEU A 299 24.73 -43.07 -96.96
N GLN A 300 25.66 -43.63 -96.19
CA GLN A 300 26.91 -44.14 -96.72
C GLN A 300 26.68 -45.30 -97.71
N ILE A 301 25.74 -46.21 -97.39
CA ILE A 301 25.35 -47.29 -98.31
C ILE A 301 24.75 -46.73 -99.60
N ILE A 302 23.78 -45.82 -99.49
CA ILE A 302 23.10 -45.23 -100.66
C ILE A 302 24.09 -44.46 -101.53
N LYS A 303 24.99 -43.69 -100.91
CA LYS A 303 26.03 -42.94 -101.62
C LYS A 303 26.98 -43.86 -102.37
N ASN A 304 27.40 -44.97 -101.76
CA ASN A 304 28.23 -45.97 -102.41
C ASN A 304 27.52 -46.62 -103.61
N HIS A 305 26.24 -46.99 -103.49
CA HIS A 305 25.45 -47.53 -104.59
C HIS A 305 25.28 -46.52 -105.73
N CYS A 306 24.97 -45.26 -105.41
CA CYS A 306 24.85 -44.20 -106.41
C CYS A 306 26.17 -44.01 -107.18
N LEU A 307 27.31 -44.05 -106.47
CA LEU A 307 28.63 -43.98 -107.09
C LEU A 307 28.95 -45.18 -107.98
N MET A 308 28.52 -46.38 -107.57
CA MET A 308 28.64 -47.61 -108.34
C MET A 308 27.85 -47.51 -109.65
N PHE A 309 26.57 -47.14 -109.55
CA PHE A 309 25.66 -46.99 -110.68
C PHE A 309 26.15 -45.93 -111.67
N LYS A 310 26.69 -44.81 -111.17
CA LYS A 310 27.31 -43.76 -111.97
C LYS A 310 28.53 -44.26 -112.77
N ARG A 311 29.39 -45.07 -112.14
CA ARG A 311 30.55 -45.69 -112.82
C ARG A 311 30.12 -46.68 -113.89
N GLU A 312 29.04 -47.41 -113.65
CA GLU A 312 28.49 -48.39 -114.58
C GLU A 312 27.89 -47.71 -115.82
N LEU A 313 27.11 -46.64 -115.63
CA LEU A 313 26.62 -45.78 -116.73
C LEU A 313 27.74 -45.20 -117.59
N GLN A 314 28.82 -44.71 -116.96
CA GLN A 314 30.00 -44.20 -117.69
C GLN A 314 30.70 -45.29 -118.50
N ARG A 315 30.67 -46.54 -118.04
CA ARG A 315 31.36 -47.66 -118.69
C ARG A 315 30.61 -48.17 -119.93
N GLU A 316 29.28 -48.17 -119.89
CA GLU A 316 28.43 -48.65 -121.00
C GLU A 316 28.13 -47.56 -122.07
N GLN A 317 28.65 -46.34 -121.92
CA GLN A 317 28.35 -45.20 -122.80
C GLN A 317 26.84 -44.94 -122.99
N LEU A 318 26.05 -45.25 -121.96
CA LEU A 318 24.62 -44.97 -121.91
C LEU A 318 24.42 -43.49 -121.53
N GLY A 319 24.26 -42.63 -122.54
CA GLY A 319 24.03 -41.20 -122.36
C GLY A 319 22.54 -40.81 -122.45
N GLY A 320 22.11 -39.81 -121.66
CA GLY A 320 20.75 -39.26 -121.69
C GLY A 320 20.07 -39.23 -120.32
N GLU A 321 18.76 -39.53 -120.27
CA GLU A 321 17.87 -39.44 -119.08
C GLU A 321 18.42 -40.14 -117.83
N LEU A 322 19.19 -41.22 -117.96
CA LEU A 322 19.76 -41.96 -116.83
C LEU A 322 20.81 -41.15 -116.05
N GLU A 323 21.60 -40.29 -116.71
CA GLU A 323 22.57 -39.42 -116.02
C GLU A 323 21.87 -38.32 -115.22
N GLU A 324 20.70 -37.85 -115.68
CA GLU A 324 19.88 -36.85 -115.00
C GLU A 324 19.32 -37.42 -113.69
N ILE A 325 18.81 -38.66 -113.72
CA ILE A 325 18.31 -39.37 -112.53
C ILE A 325 19.43 -39.54 -111.48
N VAL A 326 20.64 -39.91 -111.90
CA VAL A 326 21.78 -40.02 -110.96
C VAL A 326 22.15 -38.68 -110.34
N ARG A 327 22.13 -37.60 -111.12
CA ARG A 327 22.34 -36.24 -110.60
C ARG A 327 21.28 -35.85 -109.57
N GLU A 328 20.02 -36.19 -109.83
CA GLU A 328 18.92 -35.92 -108.90
C GLU A 328 19.03 -36.76 -107.61
N GLN A 329 19.49 -38.00 -107.72
CA GLN A 329 19.81 -38.86 -106.57
C GLN A 329 20.99 -38.31 -105.75
N GLU A 330 22.09 -37.87 -106.38
CA GLU A 330 23.21 -37.22 -105.69
C GLU A 330 22.75 -35.95 -104.95
N SER A 331 21.91 -35.13 -105.59
CA SER A 331 21.32 -33.94 -104.96
C SER A 331 20.45 -34.30 -103.75
N SER A 332 19.67 -35.38 -103.85
CA SER A 332 18.83 -35.88 -102.75
C SER A 332 19.65 -36.42 -101.58
N ILE A 333 20.73 -37.16 -101.87
CA ILE A 333 21.67 -37.67 -100.85
C ILE A 333 22.32 -36.51 -100.10
N GLU A 334 22.73 -35.45 -100.81
CA GLU A 334 23.34 -34.28 -100.16
C GLU A 334 22.36 -33.55 -99.26
N ARG A 335 21.09 -33.40 -99.67
CA ARG A 335 20.03 -32.84 -98.81
C ARG A 335 19.82 -33.66 -97.55
N VAL A 336 19.76 -34.99 -97.66
CA VAL A 336 19.58 -35.88 -96.50
C VAL A 336 20.81 -35.87 -95.59
N SER A 337 22.02 -35.81 -96.16
CA SER A 337 23.29 -35.65 -95.43
C SER A 337 23.32 -34.38 -94.56
N ILE A 338 22.79 -33.25 -95.06
CA ILE A 338 22.65 -32.01 -94.27
C ILE A 338 21.69 -32.23 -93.08
N LEU A 339 20.55 -32.87 -93.31
CA LEU A 339 19.58 -33.17 -92.24
C LEU A 339 20.18 -34.06 -91.14
N VAL A 340 20.95 -35.08 -91.53
CA VAL A 340 21.60 -35.98 -90.56
C VAL A 340 22.69 -35.25 -89.78
N LYS A 341 23.45 -34.34 -90.40
CA LYS A 341 24.39 -33.48 -89.68
C LYS A 341 23.72 -32.57 -88.66
N ASP A 342 22.55 -32.02 -88.97
CA ASP A 342 21.81 -31.19 -88.03
C ASP A 342 21.23 -32.03 -86.87
N LEU A 343 20.79 -33.26 -87.14
CA LEU A 343 20.42 -34.23 -86.10
C LEU A 343 21.62 -34.61 -85.22
N HIS A 344 22.81 -34.78 -85.82
CA HIS A 344 24.05 -35.10 -85.12
C HIS A 344 24.47 -33.98 -84.15
N LYS A 345 24.31 -32.71 -84.53
CA LYS A 345 24.53 -31.56 -83.61
C LYS A 345 23.55 -31.57 -82.43
N LEU A 346 22.32 -32.02 -82.65
CA LEU A 346 21.29 -32.13 -81.62
C LEU A 346 21.56 -33.30 -80.65
N ALA A 347 22.15 -34.36 -81.18
CA ALA A 347 22.59 -35.55 -80.45
C ALA A 347 23.86 -35.32 -79.61
N TYR A 348 24.81 -34.53 -80.14
CA TYR A 348 26.09 -34.22 -79.53
C TYR A 348 26.28 -32.70 -79.43
N PRO A 349 25.54 -32.03 -78.52
CA PRO A 349 25.76 -30.62 -78.28
C PRO A 349 27.20 -30.42 -77.78
N THR A 350 28.01 -29.66 -78.50
CA THR A 350 29.36 -29.26 -78.04
C THR A 350 29.27 -28.48 -76.73
N ASP A 351 30.29 -28.56 -75.87
CA ASP A 351 30.37 -27.91 -74.54
C ASP A 351 29.99 -26.40 -74.52
N THR A 352 30.10 -25.72 -75.66
CA THR A 352 29.67 -24.33 -75.85
C THR A 352 28.15 -24.12 -75.80
N ASP A 353 27.33 -25.14 -76.10
CA ASP A 353 25.85 -25.04 -76.07
C ASP A 353 25.26 -25.45 -74.72
N GLN A 354 25.91 -26.33 -73.95
CA GLN A 354 25.48 -26.64 -72.57
C GLN A 354 25.65 -25.43 -71.63
N ASN A 355 26.71 -24.64 -71.81
CA ASN A 355 26.97 -23.45 -70.99
C ASN A 355 25.99 -22.29 -71.24
N LYS A 356 25.37 -22.19 -72.42
CA LYS A 356 24.36 -21.15 -72.70
C LYS A 356 23.02 -21.46 -72.04
N VAL A 357 22.64 -22.73 -71.95
CA VAL A 357 21.39 -23.14 -71.27
C VAL A 357 21.51 -22.90 -69.75
N ALA A 358 22.67 -23.20 -69.15
CA ALA A 358 22.90 -22.94 -67.73
C ALA A 358 22.98 -21.44 -67.38
N ALA A 359 23.57 -20.60 -68.25
CA ALA A 359 23.72 -19.16 -67.99
C ALA A 359 22.43 -18.35 -68.23
N GLY A 360 21.55 -18.78 -69.14
CA GLY A 360 20.30 -18.08 -69.47
C GLY A 360 19.19 -18.21 -68.41
N GLU A 361 19.20 -19.29 -67.62
CA GLU A 361 18.16 -19.53 -66.61
C GLU A 361 18.46 -18.88 -65.24
N ILE A 362 19.72 -18.50 -64.97
CA ILE A 362 20.09 -17.83 -63.72
C ILE A 362 19.82 -16.31 -63.78
N SER A 363 19.89 -15.70 -64.97
CA SER A 363 19.72 -14.24 -65.12
C SER A 363 18.26 -13.74 -65.10
N SER A 364 17.25 -14.60 -65.28
CA SER A 364 15.84 -14.18 -65.36
C SER A 364 15.02 -14.42 -64.08
N LYS A 365 15.67 -14.79 -62.97
CA LYS A 365 15.02 -15.00 -61.66
C LYS A 365 15.59 -14.13 -60.53
N LEU A 366 16.41 -13.13 -60.85
CA LEU A 366 17.02 -12.21 -59.87
C LEU A 366 16.79 -10.72 -60.19
N GLU A 367 15.82 -10.42 -61.05
CA GLU A 367 15.12 -9.12 -61.11
C GLU A 367 13.65 -9.36 -60.76
#